data_AF-A0A969LGI8-F1
#
_entry.id   AF-A0A969LGI8-F1
#
_cell.length_a   1.000
_cell.length_b   1.000
_cell.length_c   1.000
_cell.angle_alpha   90.00
_cell.angle_beta   90.00
_cell.angle_gamma   90.00
#
_symmetry.space_group_name_H-M   'P 1'
#
loop_
_entity.id
_entity.type
_entity.pdbx_description
1 polymer ?
#
loop_
_entity_poly.entity_id
_entity_poly.type
_entity_poly.pdbx_seq_one_letter_code
_entity_poly.pdbx_strand_id
1 'polypeptide(L)'
;MDKNTLFALSLFPYLGFLWFMTRSGRTPRLALLGFYFLLVFVAVTIPAGLYAQRQLGAALADVDWLHGGAEFFLTLSNVLVVLGFRQAVRAAEEDVAPKP
;
A
#
# COMPACT_ATOMS: atom_id res chain seq x y z
N MET A 1 18.03 3.43 18.42
CA MET A 1 17.78 3.30 16.97
C MET A 1 16.50 4.06 16.68
N ASP A 2 16.55 5.07 15.80
CA ASP A 2 15.45 6.01 15.62
C ASP A 2 14.31 5.43 14.78
N LYS A 3 13.06 5.86 15.04
CA LYS A 3 11.85 5.38 14.34
C LYS A 3 11.93 5.58 12.83
N ASN A 4 12.51 6.71 12.40
CA ASN A 4 12.68 7.03 10.98
C ASN A 4 13.68 6.09 10.30
N THR A 5 14.74 5.69 11.02
CA THR A 5 15.72 4.72 10.52
C THR A 5 15.09 3.34 10.35
N LEU A 6 14.27 2.90 11.32
CA LEU A 6 13.53 1.64 11.22
C LEU A 6 12.58 1.61 10.02
N PHE A 7 11.87 2.72 9.78
CA PHE A 7 10.98 2.85 8.62
C PHE A 7 11.74 2.85 7.29
N ALA A 8 12.84 3.61 7.19
CA ALA A 8 13.65 3.62 5.97
C ALA A 8 14.26 2.24 5.68
N LEU A 9 14.70 1.52 6.72
CA LEU A 9 15.22 0.17 6.59
C LEU A 9 14.13 -0.83 6.20
N SER A 10 12.88 -0.65 6.64
CA SER A 10 11.78 -1.55 6.28
C SER A 10 11.31 -1.40 4.82
N LEU A 11 11.66 -0.31 4.13
CA LEU A 11 11.41 -0.17 2.70
C LEU A 11 12.16 -1.20 1.87
N PHE A 12 13.38 -1.57 2.26
CA PHE A 12 14.18 -2.55 1.53
C PHE A 12 13.50 -3.94 1.44
N PRO A 13 13.10 -4.59 2.56
CA PRO A 13 12.37 -5.86 2.48
C PRO A 13 11.01 -5.71 1.81
N TYR A 14 10.35 -4.55 1.90
CA TYR A 14 9.09 -4.28 1.20
C TYR A 14 9.26 -4.24 -0.32
N LEU A 15 10.33 -3.62 -0.83
CA LEU A 15 10.66 -3.63 -2.26
C LEU A 15 11.00 -5.04 -2.74
N GLY A 16 11.71 -5.83 -1.93
CA GLY A 16 11.96 -7.25 -2.20
C GLY A 16 10.66 -8.07 -2.30
N PHE A 17 9.72 -7.82 -1.38
CA PHE A 17 8.37 -8.41 -1.41
C PHE A 17 7.59 -8.04 -2.68
N LEU A 18 7.58 -6.77 -3.06
CA LEU A 18 6.94 -6.30 -4.29
C LEU A 18 7.55 -6.96 -5.52
N TRP A 19 8.88 -6.97 -5.61
CA TRP A 19 9.60 -7.63 -6.71
C TRP A 19 9.24 -9.12 -6.80
N PHE A 20 9.22 -9.82 -5.67
CA PHE A 20 8.87 -11.24 -5.61
C PHE A 20 7.44 -11.50 -6.08
N MET A 21 6.46 -10.73 -5.58
CA MET A 21 5.06 -10.89 -6.00
C MET A 21 4.86 -10.61 -7.48
N THR A 22 5.47 -9.53 -7.98
CA THR A 22 5.43 -9.17 -9.41
C THR A 22 6.09 -10.24 -10.27
N ARG A 23 7.24 -10.76 -9.85
CA ARG A 23 7.97 -11.79 -10.61
C ARG A 23 7.27 -13.14 -10.58
N SER A 24 6.58 -13.47 -9.49
CA SER A 24 5.89 -14.76 -9.33
C SER A 24 4.76 -14.97 -10.35
N GLY A 25 4.15 -13.89 -10.85
CA GLY A 25 2.99 -13.95 -11.77
C GLY A 25 1.71 -14.56 -11.17
N ARG A 26 1.74 -15.01 -9.91
CA ARG A 26 0.62 -15.67 -9.21
C ARG A 26 -0.25 -14.70 -8.42
N THR A 27 0.20 -13.46 -8.26
CA THR A 27 -0.52 -12.45 -7.48
C THR A 27 -1.62 -11.82 -8.32
N PRO A 28 -2.86 -11.71 -7.80
CA PRO A 28 -3.96 -11.06 -8.52
C PRO A 28 -3.59 -9.61 -8.84
N ARG A 29 -3.81 -9.18 -10.09
CA ARG A 29 -3.40 -7.84 -10.56
C ARG A 29 -3.96 -6.70 -9.69
N LEU A 30 -5.20 -6.84 -9.22
CA LEU A 30 -5.85 -5.86 -8.37
C LEU A 30 -5.18 -5.76 -6.99
N ALA A 31 -4.75 -6.89 -6.41
CA ALA A 31 -4.03 -6.90 -5.15
C ALA A 31 -2.63 -6.31 -5.30
N LEU A 32 -1.92 -6.69 -6.36
CA LEU A 32 -0.62 -6.15 -6.72
C LEU A 32 -0.69 -4.62 -6.90
N LEU A 33 -1.71 -4.11 -7.57
CA LEU A 33 -1.97 -2.67 -7.69
C LEU A 33 -2.16 -2.01 -6.32
N GLY A 34 -2.91 -2.63 -5.40
CA GLY A 34 -3.05 -2.15 -4.02
C GLY A 34 -1.71 -2.00 -3.30
N PHE A 35 -0.81 -2.99 -3.42
CA PHE A 35 0.53 -2.91 -2.85
C PHE A 35 1.39 -1.82 -3.52
N TYR A 36 1.37 -1.70 -4.85
CA TYR A 36 2.08 -0.59 -5.52
C TYR A 36 1.52 0.79 -5.12
N PHE A 37 0.22 0.89 -4.89
CA PHE A 37 -0.39 2.10 -4.34
C PHE A 37 0.21 2.44 -2.98
N LEU A 38 0.41 1.48 -2.08
CA LEU A 38 1.06 1.73 -0.80
C LEU A 38 2.50 2.27 -0.97
N LEU A 39 3.25 1.81 -1.98
CA LEU A 39 4.57 2.38 -2.27
C LEU A 39 4.48 3.84 -2.73
N VAL A 40 3.53 4.15 -3.61
CA VAL A 40 3.26 5.53 -4.06
C VAL A 40 2.84 6.41 -2.90
N PHE A 41 1.98 5.90 -2.00
CA PHE A 41 1.59 6.59 -0.78
C PHE A 41 2.81 7.01 0.04
N VAL A 42 3.73 6.09 0.30
CA VAL A 42 4.96 6.39 1.04
C VAL A 42 5.79 7.45 0.30
N ALA A 43 5.95 7.31 -1.01
CA ALA A 43 6.70 8.27 -1.82
C ALA A 43 6.12 9.69 -1.78
N VAL A 44 4.80 9.84 -1.64
CA VAL A 44 4.10 11.14 -1.55
C VAL A 44 4.07 11.68 -0.11
N THR A 45 3.86 10.82 0.87
CA THR A 45 3.70 11.25 2.28
C THR A 45 5.01 11.68 2.95
N ILE A 46 6.15 11.12 2.55
CA ILE A 46 7.46 11.58 3.02
C ILE A 46 7.70 13.07 2.67
N PRO A 47 7.63 13.51 1.39
CA PRO A 47 7.83 14.91 1.05
C PRO A 47 6.70 15.80 1.57
N ALA A 48 5.45 15.32 1.58
CA ALA A 48 4.35 16.08 2.14
C ALA A 48 4.54 16.33 3.65
N GLY A 49 5.05 15.34 4.39
CA GLY A 49 5.37 15.47 5.82
C GLY A 49 6.50 16.45 6.06
N LEU A 50 7.54 16.39 5.23
CA LEU A 50 8.63 17.36 5.29
C LEU A 50 8.15 18.79 4.98
N TYR A 51 7.26 18.95 4.00
CA TYR A 51 6.67 20.25 3.65
C TYR A 51 5.80 20.80 4.78
N ALA A 52 4.92 19.97 5.36
CA ALA A 52 4.10 20.36 6.51
C ALA A 52 4.98 20.81 7.69
N GLN A 53 6.02 20.04 8.02
CA GLN A 53 6.92 20.38 9.11
C GLN A 53 7.69 21.69 8.84
N ARG A 54 8.14 21.93 7.61
CA ARG A 54 8.92 23.13 7.26
C ARG A 54 8.08 24.39 7.11
N GLN A 55 6.87 24.27 6.57
CA GLN A 55 6.05 25.43 6.21
C GLN A 55 5.00 25.78 7.27
N LEU A 56 4.46 24.77 7.96
CA LEU A 56 3.38 24.92 8.94
C LEU A 56 3.87 24.70 10.37
N GLY A 57 5.09 24.20 10.57
CA GLY A 57 5.63 23.87 11.90
C GLY A 57 4.88 22.74 12.60
N ALA A 58 3.99 22.05 11.89
CA ALA A 58 3.07 21.04 12.41
C ALA A 58 3.36 19.68 11.76
N ALA A 59 3.00 18.59 12.44
CA ALA A 59 3.13 17.27 11.86
C ALA A 59 2.11 17.08 10.73
N LEU A 60 2.36 16.10 9.84
CA LEU A 60 1.40 15.73 8.79
C LEU A 60 0.01 15.42 9.35
N ALA A 61 -0.05 14.84 10.55
CA ALA A 61 -1.28 14.48 11.26
C ALA A 61 -2.06 15.70 11.78
N ASP A 62 -1.41 16.84 11.96
CA ASP A 62 -2.04 18.06 12.48
C ASP A 62 -2.69 18.91 11.37
N VAL A 63 -2.58 18.45 10.11
CA VAL A 63 -3.11 19.13 8.94
C VAL A 63 -4.27 18.30 8.39
N ASP A 64 -5.51 18.69 8.72
CA ASP A 64 -6.72 17.89 8.48
C ASP A 64 -6.86 17.36 7.05
N TRP A 65 -6.62 18.20 6.04
CA TRP A 65 -6.74 17.79 4.64
C TRP A 65 -5.67 16.76 4.24
N LEU A 66 -4.48 16.86 4.85
CA LEU A 66 -3.33 16.02 4.54
C LEU A 66 -3.40 14.71 5.31
N HIS A 67 -3.84 14.76 6.56
CA HIS A 67 -4.14 13.59 7.38
C HIS A 67 -5.30 12.78 6.78
N GLY A 68 -6.44 13.41 6.51
CA GLY A 68 -7.60 12.75 5.91
C GLY A 68 -7.30 12.21 4.51
N GLY A 69 -6.54 12.95 3.70
CA GLY A 69 -6.05 12.46 2.40
C GLY A 69 -5.18 11.22 2.54
N ALA A 70 -4.32 11.17 3.56
CA ALA A 70 -3.47 10.02 3.82
C ALA A 70 -4.28 8.78 4.26
N GLU A 71 -5.25 8.96 5.15
CA GLU A 71 -6.14 7.89 5.60
C GLU A 71 -7.01 7.33 4.47
N PHE A 72 -7.56 8.21 3.63
CA PHE A 72 -8.32 7.81 2.45
C PHE A 72 -7.47 6.95 1.50
N PHE A 73 -6.24 7.39 1.23
CA PHE A 73 -5.35 6.69 0.32
C PHE A 73 -4.95 5.31 0.85
N LEU A 74 -4.63 5.20 2.14
CA LEU A 74 -4.38 3.91 2.81
C LEU A 74 -5.60 3.00 2.77
N THR A 75 -6.79 3.55 3.00
CA THR A 75 -8.04 2.81 2.91
C THR A 75 -8.25 2.25 1.51
N LEU A 76 -8.06 3.07 0.48
CA LEU A 76 -8.18 2.65 -0.91
C LEU A 76 -7.18 1.54 -1.26
N SER A 77 -5.91 1.70 -0.87
CA SER A 77 -4.86 0.68 -1.08
C SER A 77 -5.25 -0.66 -0.45
N ASN A 78 -5.69 -0.66 0.81
CA ASN A 78 -6.09 -1.88 1.51
C ASN A 78 -7.34 -2.53 0.90
N VAL A 79 -8.33 -1.74 0.49
CA VAL A 79 -9.53 -2.24 -0.19
C VAL A 79 -9.16 -2.94 -1.50
N LEU A 80 -8.24 -2.37 -2.30
CA LEU A 80 -7.76 -2.99 -3.54
C LEU A 80 -7.05 -4.33 -3.28
N VAL A 81 -6.23 -4.39 -2.23
CA VAL A 81 -5.59 -5.65 -1.79
C VAL A 81 -6.63 -6.72 -1.46
N VAL A 82 -7.58 -6.40 -0.59
CA VAL A 82 -8.63 -7.34 -0.16
C VAL A 82 -9.50 -7.78 -1.33
N LEU A 83 -9.95 -6.86 -2.18
CA LEU A 83 -10.77 -7.19 -3.35
C LEU A 83 -10.00 -8.06 -4.35
N GLY A 84 -8.71 -7.79 -4.55
CA GLY A 84 -7.88 -8.58 -5.46
C GLY A 84 -7.72 -10.02 -5.02
N PHE A 85 -7.45 -10.25 -3.73
CA PHE A 85 -7.37 -11.61 -3.20
C PHE A 85 -8.74 -12.30 -3.14
N ARG A 86 -9.80 -11.58 -2.78
CA ARG A 86 -11.18 -12.12 -2.79
C ARG A 86 -11.58 -12.63 -4.17
N GLN A 87 -11.24 -11.90 -5.23
CA GLN A 87 -11.50 -12.32 -6.61
C GLN A 87 -10.75 -13.62 -6.95
N ALA A 88 -9.49 -13.74 -6.53
CA ALA A 88 -8.69 -14.91 -6.81
C ALA A 88 -9.16 -16.16 -6.06
N VAL A 89 -9.58 -16.01 -4.80
CA VAL A 89 -10.18 -17.11 -4.03
C VAL A 89 -11.45 -17.60 -4.71
N ARG A 90 -12.35 -16.69 -5.10
CA ARG A 90 -13.60 -17.04 -5.81
C ARG A 90 -13.35 -17.75 -7.14
N ALA A 91 -12.41 -17.25 -7.93
CA ALA A 91 -12.04 -17.89 -9.20
C ALA A 91 -11.48 -19.31 -8.97
N ALA A 92 -10.71 -19.52 -7.90
CA ALA A 92 -10.21 -20.85 -7.55
C ALA A 92 -11.33 -21.80 -7.04
N GLU A 93 -12.34 -21.30 -6.32
CA GLU A 93 -13.51 -22.08 -5.90
C GLU A 93 -14.38 -22.51 -7.09
N GLU A 94 -14.60 -21.60 -8.06
CA GLU A 94 -15.37 -21.88 -9.27
C GLU A 94 -14.70 -22.92 -10.17
N ASP A 95 -13.37 -22.91 -10.28
CA ASP A 95 -12.60 -23.86 -11.11
C ASP A 95 -12.58 -25.29 -10.52
N VAL A 96 -12.79 -25.41 -9.20
CA VAL A 96 -12.87 -26.70 -8.49
C VAL A 96 -14.29 -27.28 -8.49
N ALA A 97 -15.32 -26.47 -8.74
CA ALA A 97 -16.70 -26.93 -8.79
C ALA A 97 -16.95 -27.81 -10.03
N PRO A 98 -17.63 -28.95 -9.89
CA PRO A 98 -17.95 -29.81 -11.03
C PRO A 98 -18.83 -29.04 -12.03
N LYS A 99 -18.36 -28.94 -13.28
CA LYS A 99 -19.14 -28.37 -14.39
C LYS A 99 -20.37 -29.26 -14.64
N PRO A 100 -21.59 -28.70 -14.75
CA PRO A 100 -22.81 -29.48 -15.00
C PRO A 100 -22.78 -30.18 -16.36
#